data_AF-X5QY85-F1
#
_entry.id   AF-X5QY85-F1
#
_cell.length_a   1.000
_cell.length_b   1.000
_cell.length_c   1.000
_cell.angle_alpha   90.00
_cell.angle_beta   90.00
_cell.angle_gamma   90.00
#
_symmetry.space_group_name_H-M   'P 1'
#
loop_
_entity.id
_entity.type
_entity.pdbx_description
1 polymer ?
#
loop_
_entity_poly.entity_id
_entity_poly.type
_entity_poly.pdbx_seq_one_letter_code
_entity_poly.pdbx_strand_id
1 'polypeptide(L)'
;MATDDKSWTKCTTADEVISVNQYISAAITSGIFAAVMVVVVVAMGEPWCIPIALVVTEIVWILAYCDWWLNKRLVCLGEPVSIVGMVISIEPPSEKTWPGSLDSDYSLNLLLPNNPVGVSQAVAAASAPFGYLMAENAITSSHGFLFTGNPAEDKVTGVKSEALHVEFEGASIHDLQTVNILALIAALAALALCMSGVGVVVAYVLALLALLASLLGAAFSSSDTASPSDAGLPSIETNKGDGTGATIQGVTGRWVYDAGHIHDSFHEGHNELHPVQQAQILGRPWDGDWPDDIDEIVRGYQDGYAQSQDPLTKAQQARPGSRWSVHPYVDGCNDTVRPDQPPH
;
A
#
# COMPACT_ATOMS: atom_id res chain seq x y z
N MET A 1 -5.38 -17.30 11.92
CA MET A 1 -4.65 -16.40 12.83
C MET A 1 -4.73 -15.03 12.20
N ALA A 2 -5.23 -14.02 12.91
CA ALA A 2 -5.03 -12.63 12.49
C ALA A 2 -3.53 -12.38 12.59
N THR A 3 -2.82 -12.47 11.47
CA THR A 3 -1.50 -11.86 11.35
C THR A 3 -1.70 -10.39 11.66
N ASP A 4 -0.82 -9.77 12.45
CA ASP A 4 -0.81 -8.30 12.55
C ASP A 4 -0.89 -7.76 11.12
N ASP A 5 -1.96 -7.05 10.79
CA ASP A 5 -2.22 -6.58 9.44
C ASP A 5 -0.96 -5.84 8.97
N LYS A 6 -0.28 -6.36 7.94
CA LYS A 6 0.87 -5.69 7.32
C LYS A 6 0.32 -4.41 6.70
N SER A 7 0.35 -3.33 7.48
CA SER A 7 -0.11 -2.01 7.08
C SER A 7 0.89 -0.97 7.56
N TRP A 8 1.44 -0.22 6.63
CA TRP A 8 2.39 0.85 6.89
C TRP A 8 1.78 2.22 6.56
N THR A 9 0.83 2.26 5.62
CA THR A 9 0.12 3.44 5.17
C THR A 9 -1.09 3.73 6.05
N LYS A 10 -1.29 5.03 6.28
CA LYS A 10 -2.45 5.59 6.95
C LYS A 10 -3.17 6.47 5.97
N CYS A 11 -4.48 6.33 5.95
CA CYS A 11 -5.33 7.34 5.35
C CYS A 11 -5.55 8.50 6.32
N THR A 12 -5.79 9.68 5.77
CA THR A 12 -6.14 10.88 6.50
C THR A 12 -7.48 11.45 6.01
N THR A 13 -7.92 12.56 6.59
CA THR A 13 -9.09 13.30 6.09
C THR A 13 -8.76 14.05 4.81
N ALA A 14 -9.78 14.39 4.03
CA ALA A 14 -9.58 15.15 2.79
C ALA A 14 -8.96 16.54 3.01
N ASP A 15 -9.13 17.15 4.19
CA ASP A 15 -8.49 18.43 4.54
C ASP A 15 -6.97 18.32 4.78
N GLU A 16 -6.50 17.13 5.17
CA GLU A 16 -5.11 16.88 5.54
C GLU A 16 -4.29 16.19 4.44
N VAL A 17 -4.96 15.75 3.37
CA VAL A 17 -4.27 15.10 2.27
C VAL A 17 -3.36 16.11 1.56
N ILE A 18 -2.19 15.64 1.20
CA ILE A 18 -1.24 16.40 0.39
C ILE A 18 -1.20 15.68 -0.95
N SER A 19 -1.72 16.30 -2.00
CA SER A 19 -1.51 15.80 -3.37
C SER A 19 -0.03 15.83 -3.75
N VAL A 20 0.36 15.06 -4.75
CA VAL A 20 1.72 15.10 -5.32
C VAL A 20 2.14 16.53 -5.68
N ASN A 21 1.24 17.33 -6.28
CA ASN A 21 1.55 18.71 -6.67
C ASN A 21 1.83 19.59 -5.45
N GLN A 22 1.08 19.41 -4.36
CA GLN A 22 1.33 20.10 -3.09
C GLN A 22 2.63 19.61 -2.45
N TYR A 23 2.92 18.30 -2.51
CA TYR A 23 4.18 17.74 -2.03
C TYR A 23 5.37 18.30 -2.82
N ILE A 24 5.32 18.28 -4.16
CA ILE A 24 6.38 18.84 -5.02
C ILE A 24 6.56 20.34 -4.73
N SER A 25 5.47 21.09 -4.54
CA SER A 25 5.55 22.51 -4.18
C SER A 25 6.18 22.73 -2.81
N ALA A 26 5.84 21.88 -1.82
CA ALA A 26 6.45 21.89 -0.50
C ALA A 26 7.93 21.46 -0.54
N ALA A 27 8.28 20.48 -1.38
CA ALA A 27 9.63 20.04 -1.65
C ALA A 27 10.48 21.15 -2.30
N ILE A 28 9.94 21.87 -3.29
CA ILE A 28 10.62 23.06 -3.86
C ILE A 28 10.84 24.11 -2.76
N THR A 29 9.85 24.30 -1.88
CA THR A 29 9.98 25.20 -0.72
C THR A 29 11.03 24.68 0.28
N SER A 30 11.23 23.37 0.43
CA SER A 30 12.33 22.80 1.23
C SER A 30 13.72 23.10 0.63
N GLY A 31 13.81 23.40 -0.67
CA GLY A 31 15.01 23.99 -1.27
C GLY A 31 15.40 25.34 -0.63
N ILE A 32 14.43 26.08 -0.09
CA ILE A 32 14.69 27.28 0.72
C ILE A 32 15.34 26.90 2.06
N PHE A 33 14.93 25.81 2.70
CA PHE A 33 15.61 25.29 3.89
C PHE A 33 17.06 24.91 3.58
N ALA A 34 17.33 24.27 2.44
CA ALA A 34 18.69 24.00 1.96
C ALA A 34 19.52 25.29 1.87
N ALA A 35 18.96 26.32 1.22
CA ALA A 35 19.59 27.62 1.06
C ALA A 35 19.84 28.32 2.40
N VAL A 36 18.88 28.26 3.33
CA VAL A 36 19.02 28.81 4.69
C VAL A 36 20.13 28.10 5.45
N MET A 37 20.20 26.77 5.38
CA MET A 37 21.26 25.98 6.01
C MET A 37 22.64 26.36 5.46
N VAL A 38 22.77 26.54 4.15
CA VAL A 38 24.01 27.02 3.53
C VAL A 38 24.39 28.42 4.05
N VAL A 39 23.44 29.34 4.12
CA VAL A 39 23.68 30.71 4.63
C VAL A 39 24.12 30.67 6.09
N VAL A 40 23.48 29.86 6.94
CA VAL A 40 23.85 29.70 8.36
C VAL A 40 25.27 29.16 8.48
N VAL A 41 25.62 28.09 7.76
CA VAL A 41 26.97 27.50 7.79
C VAL A 41 28.04 28.50 7.34
N VAL A 42 27.78 29.28 6.29
CA VAL A 42 28.69 30.35 5.83
C VAL A 42 28.80 31.47 6.87
N ALA A 43 27.67 31.91 7.46
CA ALA A 43 27.65 32.96 8.47
C ALA A 43 28.38 32.56 9.77
N MET A 44 28.43 31.26 10.07
CA MET A 44 29.21 30.70 11.18
C MET A 44 30.72 30.60 10.89
N GLY A 45 31.17 30.94 9.67
CA GLY A 45 32.59 30.94 9.30
C GLY A 45 33.14 29.56 8.92
N GLU A 46 32.27 28.57 8.72
CA GLU A 46 32.63 27.16 8.50
C GLU A 46 32.20 26.66 7.10
N PRO A 47 32.59 27.33 5.99
CA PRO A 47 32.06 27.01 4.65
C PRO A 47 32.40 25.60 4.17
N TRP A 48 33.41 24.94 4.75
CA TRP A 48 33.72 23.54 4.45
C TRP A 48 32.64 22.57 4.96
N CYS A 49 31.77 22.95 5.90
CA CYS A 49 30.67 22.09 6.35
C CYS A 49 29.47 22.06 5.39
N ILE A 50 29.47 22.89 4.34
CA ILE A 50 28.37 22.98 3.36
C ILE A 50 28.03 21.61 2.74
N PRO A 51 28.98 20.78 2.25
CA PRO A 51 28.62 19.48 1.67
C PRO A 51 27.92 18.55 2.66
N ILE A 52 28.25 18.63 3.95
CA ILE A 52 27.59 17.83 4.99
C ILE A 52 26.17 18.34 5.24
N ALA A 53 25.98 19.67 5.26
CA ALA A 53 24.64 20.26 5.37
C ALA A 53 23.74 19.90 4.18
N LEU A 54 24.31 19.76 2.98
CA LEU A 54 23.58 19.25 1.80
C LEU A 54 23.16 17.79 1.98
N VAL A 55 24.01 16.92 2.53
CA VAL A 55 23.63 15.53 2.87
C VAL A 55 22.49 15.48 3.88
N VAL A 56 22.53 16.32 4.93
CA VAL A 56 21.42 16.42 5.90
C VAL A 56 20.12 16.83 5.21
N THR A 57 20.19 17.82 4.32
CA THR A 57 19.02 18.32 3.59
C THR A 57 18.41 17.24 2.70
N GLU A 58 19.26 16.50 1.96
CA GLU A 58 18.83 15.39 1.10
C GLU A 58 18.08 14.32 1.90
N ILE A 59 18.63 13.89 3.04
CA ILE A 59 18.00 12.87 3.89
C ILE A 59 16.67 13.36 4.47
N VAL A 60 16.60 14.63 4.91
CA VAL A 60 15.35 15.22 5.39
C VAL A 60 14.30 15.26 4.27
N TRP A 61 14.72 15.54 3.04
CA TRP A 61 13.82 15.51 1.88
C TRP A 61 13.26 14.11 1.62
N ILE A 62 14.10 13.07 1.68
CA ILE A 62 13.66 11.67 1.56
C ILE A 62 12.69 11.30 2.70
N LEU A 63 12.96 11.73 3.93
CA LEU A 63 12.05 11.47 5.05
C LEU A 63 10.69 12.17 4.90
N ALA A 64 10.68 13.39 4.35
CA ALA A 64 9.44 14.09 4.02
C ALA A 64 8.66 13.35 2.93
N TYR A 65 9.34 12.78 1.92
CA TYR A 65 8.73 11.92 0.91
C TYR A 65 8.09 10.67 1.55
N CYS A 66 8.84 9.98 2.41
CA CYS A 66 8.32 8.79 3.11
C CYS A 66 7.12 9.13 3.99
N ASP A 67 7.15 10.24 4.73
CA ASP A 67 6.01 10.67 5.56
C ASP A 67 4.79 11.02 4.71
N TRP A 68 5.01 11.71 3.59
CA TRP A 68 3.96 12.00 2.63
C TRP A 68 3.29 10.72 2.11
N TRP A 69 4.09 9.78 1.62
CA TRP A 69 3.64 8.49 1.09
C TRP A 69 2.87 7.68 2.14
N LEU A 70 3.45 7.53 3.34
CA LEU A 70 2.90 6.67 4.38
C LEU A 70 1.73 7.29 5.14
N ASN A 71 1.63 8.62 5.24
CA ASN A 71 0.67 9.24 6.17
C ASN A 71 -0.25 10.30 5.54
N LYS A 72 0.05 10.81 4.34
CA LYS A 72 -0.64 12.01 3.80
C LYS A 72 -1.14 11.87 2.36
N ARG A 73 -0.91 10.73 1.70
CA ARG A 73 -1.36 10.49 0.31
C ARG A 73 -2.79 9.98 0.22
N LEU A 74 -3.21 9.12 1.15
CA LEU A 74 -4.50 8.44 1.10
C LEU A 74 -5.59 9.21 1.85
N VAL A 75 -6.79 9.28 1.29
CA VAL A 75 -7.99 9.84 1.95
C VAL A 75 -8.90 8.71 2.41
N CYS A 76 -9.29 8.69 3.68
CA CYS A 76 -10.25 7.72 4.18
C CYS A 76 -11.64 8.02 3.63
N LEU A 77 -12.26 7.06 2.92
CA LEU A 77 -13.61 7.23 2.37
C LEU A 77 -14.71 6.57 3.21
N GLY A 78 -14.31 5.71 4.15
CA GLY A 78 -15.22 5.04 5.08
C GLY A 78 -14.52 3.97 5.89
N GLU A 79 -15.34 3.11 6.49
CA GLU A 79 -14.88 1.88 7.15
C GLU A 79 -14.33 0.87 6.13
N PRO A 80 -13.54 -0.12 6.56
CA PRO A 80 -13.16 -1.24 5.71
C PRO A 80 -14.38 -1.93 5.08
N VAL A 81 -14.24 -2.31 3.81
CA VAL A 81 -15.31 -2.94 3.04
C VAL A 81 -14.87 -4.32 2.55
N SER A 82 -15.81 -5.26 2.59
CA SER A 82 -15.64 -6.63 2.08
C SER A 82 -16.37 -6.77 0.75
N ILE A 83 -15.63 -7.14 -0.28
CA ILE A 83 -16.11 -7.27 -1.65
C ILE A 83 -15.75 -8.63 -2.25
N VAL A 84 -16.39 -8.95 -3.37
CA VAL A 84 -15.99 -10.04 -4.26
C VAL A 84 -15.76 -9.45 -5.64
N GLY A 85 -14.76 -9.94 -6.36
CA GLY A 85 -14.47 -9.52 -7.72
C GLY A 85 -13.68 -10.57 -8.50
N MET A 86 -13.67 -10.44 -9.82
CA MET A 86 -12.89 -11.29 -10.72
C MET A 86 -11.61 -10.55 -11.09
N VAL A 87 -10.47 -11.21 -10.97
CA VAL A 87 -9.16 -10.61 -11.27
C VAL A 87 -9.00 -10.42 -12.78
N ILE A 88 -9.03 -9.16 -13.24
CA ILE A 88 -8.81 -8.79 -14.64
C ILE A 88 -7.32 -8.65 -14.95
N SER A 89 -6.60 -7.95 -14.08
CA SER A 89 -5.18 -7.73 -14.25
C SER A 89 -4.46 -7.74 -12.91
N ILE A 90 -3.17 -8.06 -13.01
CA ILE A 90 -2.23 -8.14 -11.90
C ILE A 90 -1.05 -7.23 -12.25
N GLU A 91 -0.67 -6.41 -11.29
CA GLU A 91 0.46 -5.47 -11.38
C GLU A 91 1.43 -5.80 -10.24
N PRO A 92 2.29 -6.81 -10.43
CA PRO A 92 3.23 -7.20 -9.39
C PRO A 92 4.34 -6.14 -9.26
N PRO A 93 4.95 -6.00 -8.07
CA PRO A 93 6.04 -5.06 -7.83
C PRO A 93 7.22 -5.23 -8.80
N SER A 94 7.46 -6.47 -9.26
CA SER A 94 8.53 -6.80 -10.21
C SER A 94 8.38 -6.19 -11.61
N GLU A 95 7.18 -5.72 -11.98
CA GLU A 95 6.94 -5.05 -13.26
C GLU A 95 7.19 -3.53 -13.18
N LYS A 96 7.31 -2.95 -11.98
CA LYS A 96 7.55 -1.53 -11.77
C LYS A 96 9.04 -1.20 -12.01
N THR A 97 9.32 -0.14 -12.76
CA THR A 97 10.71 0.32 -13.03
C THR A 97 11.08 1.50 -12.13
N TRP A 98 12.37 1.68 -11.84
CA TRP A 98 12.82 2.79 -11.00
C TRP A 98 12.44 4.16 -11.60
N PRO A 99 11.93 5.11 -10.80
CA PRO A 99 11.77 5.07 -9.33
C PRO A 99 10.49 4.41 -8.82
N GLY A 100 9.56 4.04 -9.70
CA GLY A 100 8.30 3.37 -9.34
C GLY A 100 8.48 2.02 -8.65
N SER A 101 9.64 1.38 -8.72
CA SER A 101 9.93 0.16 -7.94
C SER A 101 9.99 0.39 -6.41
N LEU A 102 9.97 1.64 -5.95
CA LEU A 102 9.82 1.95 -4.51
C LEU A 102 8.38 1.74 -4.03
N ASP A 103 7.42 1.84 -4.93
CA ASP A 103 6.09 1.31 -4.72
C ASP A 103 6.18 -0.21 -4.85
N SER A 104 6.12 -0.86 -3.70
CA SER A 104 6.29 -2.30 -3.55
C SER A 104 4.99 -3.05 -3.37
N ASP A 105 3.89 -2.36 -3.65
CA ASP A 105 2.55 -2.88 -3.46
C ASP A 105 2.21 -3.83 -4.61
N TYR A 106 1.57 -4.94 -4.25
CA TYR A 106 1.10 -5.92 -5.22
C TYR A 106 -0.37 -5.62 -5.50
N SER A 107 -0.62 -5.15 -6.72
CA SER A 107 -1.92 -4.60 -7.07
C SER A 107 -2.72 -5.57 -7.93
N LEU A 108 -4.02 -5.62 -7.66
CA LEU A 108 -5.03 -6.39 -8.37
C LEU A 108 -6.11 -5.44 -8.86
N ASN A 109 -6.58 -5.67 -10.08
CA ASN A 109 -7.74 -4.96 -10.61
C ASN A 109 -8.91 -5.93 -10.70
N LEU A 110 -9.97 -5.63 -9.94
CA LEU A 110 -11.13 -6.51 -9.81
C LEU A 110 -12.32 -5.99 -10.62
N LEU A 111 -12.83 -6.82 -11.53
CA LEU A 111 -14.17 -6.64 -12.08
C LEU A 111 -15.18 -6.96 -10.99
N LEU A 112 -16.03 -5.99 -10.65
CA LEU A 112 -17.06 -6.21 -9.63
C LEU A 112 -18.26 -6.97 -10.22
N PRO A 113 -18.99 -7.76 -9.40
CA PRO A 113 -20.19 -8.50 -9.78
C PRO A 113 -21.16 -7.72 -10.65
N ASN A 114 -21.85 -8.45 -11.53
CA ASN A 114 -22.87 -7.92 -12.46
C ASN A 114 -22.33 -6.94 -13.52
N ASN A 115 -21.02 -6.81 -13.66
CA ASN A 115 -20.40 -6.10 -14.77
C ASN A 115 -19.81 -7.08 -15.79
N PRO A 116 -20.02 -6.86 -17.10
CA PRO A 116 -19.33 -7.62 -18.14
C PRO A 116 -17.89 -7.11 -18.32
N VAL A 117 -17.02 -7.96 -18.88
CA VAL A 117 -15.71 -7.51 -19.38
C VAL A 117 -15.94 -6.43 -20.46
N GLY A 118 -15.17 -5.35 -20.41
CA GLY A 118 -15.34 -4.17 -21.25
C GLY A 118 -16.31 -3.12 -20.69
N VAL A 119 -16.75 -3.26 -19.43
CA VAL A 119 -17.64 -2.29 -18.78
C VAL A 119 -17.00 -0.90 -18.72
N SER A 120 -17.81 0.14 -18.96
CA SER A 120 -17.37 1.53 -18.82
C SER A 120 -17.55 2.05 -17.39
N GLN A 121 -16.79 3.07 -17.03
CA GLN A 121 -16.90 3.75 -15.73
C GLN A 121 -18.33 4.09 -15.33
N ALA A 122 -19.12 4.69 -16.23
CA ALA A 122 -20.48 5.09 -15.91
C ALA A 122 -21.41 3.91 -15.60
N VAL A 123 -21.20 2.76 -16.26
CA VAL A 123 -21.99 1.55 -16.02
C VAL A 123 -21.54 0.86 -14.73
N ALA A 124 -20.23 0.73 -14.53
CA ALA A 124 -19.67 0.10 -13.33
C ALA A 124 -20.01 0.88 -12.06
N ALA A 125 -19.95 2.22 -12.09
CA ALA A 125 -20.35 3.07 -10.97
C ALA A 125 -21.84 2.94 -10.61
N ALA A 126 -22.69 2.58 -11.58
CA ALA A 126 -24.12 2.38 -11.38
C ALA A 126 -24.47 0.94 -10.99
N SER A 127 -23.51 0.01 -10.99
CA SER A 127 -23.78 -1.41 -10.76
C SER A 127 -23.97 -1.73 -9.27
N ALA A 128 -24.79 -2.74 -9.00
CA ALA A 128 -24.97 -3.27 -7.65
C ALA A 128 -24.15 -4.55 -7.45
N PRO A 129 -23.66 -4.83 -6.22
CA PRO A 129 -23.85 -4.03 -5.01
C PRO A 129 -22.76 -2.98 -4.75
N PHE A 130 -21.69 -2.96 -5.55
CA PHE A 130 -20.44 -2.27 -5.21
C PHE A 130 -20.10 -1.06 -6.10
N GLY A 131 -20.96 -0.64 -7.02
CA GLY A 131 -20.68 0.48 -7.93
C GLY A 131 -20.33 1.79 -7.21
N TYR A 132 -20.82 1.97 -5.98
CA TYR A 132 -20.45 3.12 -5.14
C TYR A 132 -18.95 3.22 -4.83
N LEU A 133 -18.22 2.09 -4.80
CA LEU A 133 -16.77 2.07 -4.62
C LEU A 133 -16.05 2.62 -5.86
N MET A 134 -16.68 2.45 -7.02
CA MET A 134 -16.16 2.86 -8.33
C MET A 134 -16.70 4.24 -8.75
N ALA A 135 -17.41 4.95 -7.88
CA ALA A 135 -18.00 6.25 -8.18
C ALA A 135 -17.22 7.38 -7.50
N GLU A 136 -17.23 8.56 -8.13
CA GLU A 136 -16.81 9.78 -7.44
C GLU A 136 -17.70 9.97 -6.20
N ASN A 137 -17.07 10.26 -5.05
CA ASN A 137 -17.78 10.44 -3.79
C ASN A 137 -17.82 11.92 -3.37
N ALA A 138 -18.70 12.22 -2.42
CA ALA A 138 -18.89 13.60 -1.95
C ALA A 138 -17.64 14.16 -1.25
N ILE A 139 -16.82 13.31 -0.62
CA ILE A 139 -15.60 13.72 0.07
C ILE A 139 -14.58 14.22 -0.96
N THR A 140 -14.33 13.46 -2.03
CA THR A 140 -13.36 13.82 -3.06
C THR A 140 -13.81 15.02 -3.89
N SER A 141 -15.05 15.00 -4.38
CA SER A 141 -15.60 16.08 -5.22
C SER A 141 -15.68 17.44 -4.50
N SER A 142 -16.04 17.46 -3.21
CA SER A 142 -16.12 18.71 -2.43
C SER A 142 -14.76 19.37 -2.16
N HIS A 143 -13.67 18.60 -2.22
CA HIS A 143 -12.29 19.10 -2.07
C HIS A 143 -11.62 19.37 -3.42
N GLY A 144 -12.35 19.18 -4.53
CA GLY A 144 -11.83 19.39 -5.88
C GLY A 144 -10.81 18.35 -6.31
N PHE A 145 -10.81 17.16 -5.69
CA PHE A 145 -10.01 16.05 -6.19
C PHE A 145 -10.59 15.54 -7.50
N LEU A 146 -9.70 15.18 -8.43
CA LEU A 146 -10.10 14.63 -9.71
C LEU A 146 -10.41 13.15 -9.54
N PHE A 147 -11.51 12.70 -10.12
CA PHE A 147 -11.85 11.29 -10.18
C PHE A 147 -11.90 10.84 -11.64
N THR A 148 -11.05 9.89 -12.00
CA THR A 148 -10.91 9.40 -13.38
C THR A 148 -11.39 7.96 -13.56
N GLY A 149 -11.61 7.24 -12.47
CA GLY A 149 -11.73 5.79 -12.52
C GLY A 149 -10.37 5.10 -12.67
N ASN A 150 -10.43 3.78 -12.78
CA ASN A 150 -9.33 2.86 -12.95
C ASN A 150 -9.65 1.85 -14.08
N PRO A 151 -9.38 2.23 -15.35
CA PRO A 151 -9.52 1.33 -16.48
C PRO A 151 -8.39 0.30 -16.52
N ALA A 152 -8.69 -0.95 -16.17
CA ALA A 152 -7.73 -2.05 -16.19
C ALA A 152 -7.78 -2.85 -17.49
N GLU A 153 -6.62 -3.18 -18.05
CA GLU A 153 -6.49 -3.97 -19.27
C GLU A 153 -6.26 -5.45 -18.95
N ASP A 154 -7.14 -6.31 -19.46
CA ASP A 154 -6.87 -7.74 -19.53
C ASP A 154 -5.69 -7.97 -20.50
N LYS A 155 -4.51 -8.29 -19.98
CA LYS A 155 -3.27 -8.45 -20.76
C LYS A 155 -3.37 -9.53 -21.85
N VAL A 156 -4.33 -10.46 -21.74
CA VAL A 156 -4.49 -11.55 -22.71
C VAL A 156 -5.41 -11.15 -23.85
N THR A 157 -6.53 -10.48 -23.55
CA THR A 157 -7.52 -10.08 -24.56
C THR A 157 -7.31 -8.66 -25.09
N GLY A 158 -6.56 -7.82 -24.37
CA GLY A 158 -6.39 -6.39 -24.63
C GLY A 158 -7.64 -5.55 -24.32
N VAL A 159 -8.68 -6.15 -23.75
CA VAL A 159 -9.93 -5.45 -23.44
C VAL A 159 -9.77 -4.68 -22.14
N LYS A 160 -10.09 -3.39 -22.18
CA LYS A 160 -10.12 -2.54 -21.00
C LYS A 160 -11.49 -2.56 -20.35
N SER A 161 -11.52 -2.79 -19.04
CA SER A 161 -12.73 -2.73 -18.23
C SER A 161 -12.50 -1.77 -17.07
N GLU A 162 -13.53 -1.04 -16.68
CA GLU A 162 -13.50 -0.37 -15.39
C GLU A 162 -13.40 -1.43 -14.28
N ALA A 163 -12.41 -1.29 -13.40
CA ALA A 163 -12.13 -2.23 -12.33
C ALA A 163 -11.81 -1.51 -11.03
N LEU A 164 -12.16 -2.12 -9.90
CA LEU A 164 -11.72 -1.61 -8.61
C LEU A 164 -10.26 -2.00 -8.38
N HIS A 165 -9.42 -1.00 -8.12
CA HIS A 165 -8.03 -1.20 -7.74
C HIS A 165 -7.92 -1.69 -6.30
N VAL A 166 -7.02 -2.63 -6.04
CA VAL A 166 -6.85 -3.31 -4.76
C VAL A 166 -5.37 -3.58 -4.54
N GLU A 167 -4.82 -3.18 -3.39
CA GLU A 167 -3.38 -3.28 -3.14
C GLU A 167 -3.04 -4.05 -1.86
N PHE A 168 -2.21 -5.08 -2.01
CA PHE A 168 -1.48 -5.66 -0.88
C PHE A 168 -0.25 -4.82 -0.63
N GLU A 169 -0.14 -4.30 0.58
CA GLU A 169 0.87 -3.31 0.91
C GLU A 169 2.26 -3.93 1.17
N GLY A 170 3.29 -3.35 0.57
CA GLY A 170 4.69 -3.71 0.77
C GLY A 170 5.42 -2.74 1.71
N ALA A 171 6.54 -3.18 2.28
CA ALA A 171 7.23 -2.41 3.32
C ALA A 171 8.28 -1.41 2.78
N SER A 172 8.49 -1.33 1.46
CA SER A 172 9.65 -0.63 0.89
C SER A 172 9.78 0.84 1.32
N ILE A 173 8.68 1.60 1.41
CA ILE A 173 8.76 3.00 1.84
C ILE A 173 8.97 3.13 3.35
N HIS A 174 8.39 2.24 4.15
CA HIS A 174 8.62 2.18 5.59
C HIS A 174 10.08 1.84 5.92
N ASP A 175 10.67 0.90 5.19
CA ASP A 175 12.07 0.52 5.33
C ASP A 175 13.00 1.65 4.90
N LEU A 176 12.67 2.33 3.78
CA LEU A 176 13.38 3.52 3.35
C LEU A 176 13.35 4.62 4.43
N GLN A 177 12.20 4.85 5.06
CA GLN A 177 12.05 5.80 6.16
C GLN A 177 12.95 5.41 7.34
N THR A 178 12.90 4.14 7.75
CA THR A 178 13.68 3.61 8.87
C THR A 178 15.18 3.79 8.66
N VAL A 179 15.69 3.43 7.47
CA VAL A 179 17.11 3.61 7.14
C VAL A 179 17.49 5.10 7.10
N ASN A 180 16.63 5.96 6.56
CA ASN A 180 16.92 7.40 6.48
C ASN A 180 16.85 8.10 7.85
N ILE A 181 16.08 7.62 8.81
CA ILE A 181 16.13 8.12 10.19
C ILE A 181 17.53 7.86 10.78
N LEU A 182 18.08 6.66 10.59
CA LEU A 182 19.43 6.32 11.06
C LEU A 182 20.51 7.12 10.32
N ALA A 183 20.37 7.28 9.01
CA ALA A 183 21.27 8.10 8.20
C ALA A 183 21.24 9.57 8.66
N LEU A 184 20.07 10.11 8.98
CA LEU A 184 19.92 11.49 9.47
C LEU A 184 20.67 11.70 10.79
N ILE A 185 20.55 10.76 11.73
CA ILE A 185 21.28 10.83 13.01
C ILE A 185 22.79 10.90 12.76
N ALA A 186 23.32 10.07 11.85
CA ALA A 186 24.73 10.06 11.49
C ALA A 186 25.16 11.36 10.77
N ALA A 187 24.33 11.88 9.85
CA ALA A 187 24.61 13.13 9.13
C ALA A 187 24.59 14.36 10.06
N LEU A 188 23.67 14.40 11.03
CA LEU A 188 23.63 15.45 12.05
C LEU A 188 24.84 15.39 12.99
N ALA A 189 25.28 14.19 13.38
CA ALA A 189 26.51 14.01 14.15
C ALA A 189 27.75 14.46 13.36
N ALA A 190 27.81 14.15 12.06
CA ALA A 190 28.84 14.64 11.16
C ALA A 190 28.86 16.17 11.08
N LEU A 191 27.69 16.80 10.92
CA LEU A 191 27.58 18.26 10.86
C LEU A 191 28.04 18.92 12.17
N ALA A 192 27.63 18.37 13.32
CA ALA A 192 28.06 18.84 14.63
C ALA A 192 29.59 18.74 14.83
N LEU A 193 30.19 17.61 14.43
CA LEU A 193 31.65 17.45 14.46
C LEU A 193 32.35 18.46 13.55
N CYS A 194 31.83 18.67 12.33
CA CYS A 194 32.38 19.63 11.40
C CYS A 194 32.37 21.06 11.98
N MET A 195 31.23 21.49 12.54
CA MET A 195 31.08 22.81 13.17
C MET A 195 31.93 23.00 14.44
N SER A 196 32.41 21.92 15.06
CA SER A 196 33.30 22.02 16.21
C SER A 196 34.75 22.37 15.84
N GLY A 197 35.10 22.34 14.54
CA GLY A 197 36.46 22.49 14.04
C GLY A 197 37.38 21.28 14.32
N VAL A 198 36.91 20.27 15.07
CA VAL A 198 37.68 19.08 15.42
C VAL A 198 37.23 17.90 14.56
N GLY A 199 38.20 17.24 13.91
CA GLY A 199 37.93 15.98 13.22
C GLY A 199 37.12 16.14 11.92
N VAL A 200 37.35 17.21 11.16
CA VAL A 200 36.70 17.46 9.85
C VAL A 200 36.75 16.23 8.93
N VAL A 201 37.87 15.50 8.90
CA VAL A 201 37.99 14.24 8.14
C VAL A 201 36.99 13.19 8.62
N VAL A 202 36.85 13.01 9.94
CA VAL A 202 35.87 12.09 10.54
C VAL A 202 34.45 12.53 10.20
N ALA A 203 34.17 13.84 10.24
CA ALA A 203 32.88 14.39 9.85
C ALA A 203 32.53 14.05 8.39
N TYR A 204 33.45 14.24 7.44
CA TYR A 204 33.21 13.87 6.04
C TYR A 204 33.03 12.37 5.85
N VAL A 205 33.80 11.53 6.55
CA VAL A 205 33.61 10.07 6.49
C VAL A 205 32.23 9.68 7.01
N LEU A 206 31.78 10.24 8.13
CA LEU A 206 30.44 9.99 8.66
C LEU A 206 29.34 10.48 7.72
N ALA A 207 29.50 11.67 7.13
CA ALA A 207 28.55 12.21 6.15
C ALA A 207 28.48 11.33 4.89
N LEU A 208 29.62 10.84 4.39
CA LEU A 208 29.66 9.92 3.27
C LEU A 208 28.97 8.59 3.61
N LEU A 209 29.21 8.04 4.79
CA LEU A 209 28.54 6.82 5.24
C LEU A 209 27.03 7.01 5.39
N ALA A 210 26.59 8.17 5.89
CA ALA A 210 25.17 8.51 5.97
C ALA A 210 24.53 8.60 4.58
N LEU A 211 25.19 9.27 3.63
CA LEU A 211 24.73 9.35 2.24
C LEU A 211 24.66 7.96 1.59
N LEU A 212 25.70 7.13 1.76
CA LEU A 212 25.71 5.76 1.23
C LEU A 212 24.61 4.92 1.87
N ALA A 213 24.37 5.04 3.18
CA ALA A 213 23.28 4.34 3.85
C ALA A 213 21.91 4.75 3.31
N SER A 214 21.70 6.05 3.05
CA SER A 214 20.47 6.57 2.44
C SER A 214 20.25 6.02 1.02
N LEU A 215 21.27 6.10 0.16
CA LEU A 215 21.19 5.65 -1.23
C LEU A 215 21.05 4.12 -1.36
N LEU A 216 21.84 3.37 -0.58
CA LEU A 216 21.73 1.91 -0.54
C LEU A 216 20.43 1.47 0.12
N GLY A 217 19.94 2.22 1.12
CA GLY A 217 18.64 2.04 1.74
C GLY A 217 17.52 2.01 0.70
N ALA A 218 17.51 2.96 -0.23
CA ALA A 218 16.54 2.98 -1.33
C ALA A 218 16.67 1.78 -2.29
N ALA A 219 17.89 1.30 -2.54
CA ALA A 219 18.10 0.13 -3.40
C ALA A 219 17.71 -1.20 -2.73
N PHE A 220 17.88 -1.32 -1.41
CA PHE A 220 17.52 -2.52 -0.67
C PHE A 220 16.05 -2.53 -0.26
N SER A 221 15.49 -1.36 0.06
CA SER A 221 14.10 -1.28 0.50
C SER A 221 13.17 -1.78 -0.59
N SER A 222 13.43 -1.48 -1.88
CA SER A 222 12.66 -1.97 -3.03
C SER A 222 12.63 -3.51 -3.21
N SER A 223 13.31 -4.27 -2.36
CA SER A 223 13.23 -5.74 -2.35
C SER A 223 12.24 -6.30 -1.33
N ASP A 224 11.74 -5.48 -0.39
CA ASP A 224 10.65 -5.88 0.51
C ASP A 224 9.31 -5.60 -0.18
N THR A 225 8.93 -6.56 -1.04
CA THR A 225 7.75 -6.48 -1.90
C THR A 225 6.58 -7.27 -1.35
N ALA A 226 5.37 -6.73 -1.50
CA ALA A 226 4.17 -7.47 -1.17
C ALA A 226 3.96 -8.68 -2.09
N SER A 227 3.30 -9.70 -1.56
CA SER A 227 2.84 -10.85 -2.31
C SER A 227 1.56 -11.40 -1.68
N PRO A 228 0.56 -11.84 -2.48
CA PRO A 228 -0.60 -12.57 -1.98
C PRO A 228 -0.24 -13.81 -1.14
N SER A 229 0.93 -14.41 -1.40
CA SER A 229 1.42 -15.55 -0.61
C SER A 229 1.68 -15.21 0.85
N ASP A 230 1.94 -13.94 1.18
CA ASP A 230 2.11 -13.47 2.56
C ASP A 230 0.80 -13.57 3.36
N ALA A 231 -0.34 -13.49 2.66
CA ALA A 231 -1.68 -13.76 3.19
C ALA A 231 -2.07 -15.25 3.09
N GLY A 232 -1.13 -16.14 2.71
CA GLY A 232 -1.37 -17.57 2.53
C GLY A 232 -2.20 -17.92 1.29
N LEU A 233 -2.33 -17.01 0.33
CA LEU A 233 -3.03 -17.29 -0.91
C LEU A 233 -2.18 -18.13 -1.87
N PRO A 234 -2.79 -19.09 -2.61
CA PRO A 234 -2.13 -19.75 -3.72
C PRO A 234 -2.00 -18.77 -4.92
N SER A 235 -1.56 -19.26 -6.08
CA SER A 235 -1.43 -18.40 -7.27
C SER A 235 -2.78 -17.78 -7.66
N ILE A 236 -2.73 -16.47 -7.92
CA ILE A 236 -3.85 -15.71 -8.47
C ILE A 236 -3.66 -15.66 -9.98
N GLU A 237 -4.69 -16.06 -10.70
CA GLU A 237 -4.69 -16.15 -12.16
C GLU A 237 -5.62 -15.07 -12.74
N THR A 238 -5.19 -14.43 -13.84
CA THR A 238 -6.05 -13.61 -14.71
C THR A 238 -6.78 -14.48 -15.74
N ASN A 239 -7.59 -13.86 -16.60
CA ASN A 239 -8.21 -14.54 -17.73
C ASN A 239 -7.17 -15.23 -18.63
N LYS A 240 -7.60 -16.35 -19.22
CA LYS A 240 -6.94 -17.07 -20.31
C LYS A 240 -7.42 -16.50 -21.64
N GLY A 241 -6.78 -16.94 -22.74
CA GLY A 241 -7.07 -16.45 -24.10
C GLY A 241 -8.50 -16.71 -24.60
N ASP A 242 -9.28 -17.53 -23.89
CA ASP A 242 -10.69 -17.81 -24.17
C ASP A 242 -11.66 -17.01 -23.29
N GLY A 243 -11.16 -16.09 -22.44
CA GLY A 243 -11.99 -15.30 -21.53
C GLY A 243 -12.43 -16.05 -20.27
N THR A 244 -11.78 -17.16 -19.93
CA THR A 244 -12.08 -17.99 -18.75
C THR A 244 -10.84 -18.15 -17.85
N GLY A 245 -11.01 -18.75 -16.68
CA GLY A 245 -9.91 -19.17 -15.80
C GLY A 245 -9.41 -18.12 -14.82
N ALA A 246 -9.91 -16.88 -14.88
CA ALA A 246 -9.60 -15.86 -13.88
C ALA A 246 -10.04 -16.27 -12.48
N THR A 247 -9.31 -15.78 -11.48
CA THR A 247 -9.63 -16.02 -10.08
C THR A 247 -10.78 -15.13 -9.64
N ILE A 248 -11.78 -15.72 -8.98
CA ILE A 248 -12.79 -14.96 -8.21
C ILE A 248 -12.24 -14.81 -6.79
N GLN A 249 -12.11 -13.57 -6.33
CA GLN A 249 -11.48 -13.23 -5.08
C GLN A 249 -12.44 -12.46 -4.18
N GLY A 250 -12.53 -12.87 -2.92
CA GLY A 250 -13.08 -12.07 -1.84
C GLY A 250 -11.96 -11.24 -1.22
N VAL A 251 -12.15 -9.93 -1.14
CA VAL A 251 -11.17 -9.00 -0.56
C VAL A 251 -11.85 -8.13 0.47
N THR A 252 -11.19 -7.94 1.61
CA THR A 252 -11.54 -6.92 2.59
C THR A 252 -10.36 -6.00 2.77
N GLY A 253 -10.61 -4.70 2.63
CA GLY A 253 -9.58 -3.68 2.76
C GLY A 253 -10.18 -2.34 3.12
N ARG A 254 -9.32 -1.39 3.44
CA ARG A 254 -9.73 -0.02 3.74
C ARG A 254 -10.11 0.69 2.44
N TRP A 255 -11.29 1.31 2.41
CA TRP A 255 -11.73 2.11 1.28
C TRP A 255 -11.09 3.49 1.31
N VAL A 256 -10.22 3.76 0.35
CA VAL A 256 -9.47 5.01 0.25
C VAL A 256 -9.57 5.63 -1.14
N TYR A 257 -9.29 6.93 -1.21
CA TYR A 257 -8.93 7.60 -2.45
C TYR A 257 -7.42 7.86 -2.42
N ASP A 258 -6.71 7.43 -3.45
CA ASP A 258 -5.27 7.65 -3.57
C ASP A 258 -4.99 8.92 -4.38
N ALA A 259 -4.43 9.94 -3.70
CA ALA A 259 -4.10 11.22 -4.30
C ALA A 259 -2.68 11.29 -4.92
N GLY A 260 -1.97 10.16 -5.00
CA GLY A 260 -0.59 10.11 -5.44
C GLY A 260 -0.23 9.08 -6.49
N HIS A 261 -1.20 8.44 -7.16
CA HIS A 261 -0.92 7.85 -8.47
C HIS A 261 -0.56 8.95 -9.48
N ILE A 262 0.64 8.85 -10.04
CA ILE A 262 1.15 9.69 -11.14
C ILE A 262 1.33 8.78 -12.36
N HIS A 263 0.27 8.10 -12.80
CA HIS A 263 0.33 7.41 -14.08
C HIS A 263 0.07 8.42 -15.19
N ASP A 264 1.06 8.58 -16.07
CA ASP A 264 1.12 9.28 -17.37
C ASP A 264 0.64 10.75 -17.48
N SER A 265 -0.19 11.25 -16.57
CA SER A 265 -0.64 12.62 -16.48
C SER A 265 -0.93 12.94 -15.00
N PHE A 266 -0.46 14.09 -14.50
CA PHE A 266 -0.59 14.54 -13.10
C PHE A 266 -2.06 14.81 -12.65
N HIS A 267 -3.04 14.08 -13.18
CA HIS A 267 -4.48 14.32 -13.10
C HIS A 267 -5.29 13.04 -12.88
N GLU A 268 -4.65 11.96 -12.43
CA GLU A 268 -5.32 10.68 -12.17
C GLU A 268 -5.57 10.50 -10.68
N GLY A 269 -6.73 9.95 -10.36
CA GLY A 269 -7.20 9.74 -9.00
C GLY A 269 -8.38 8.81 -9.03
N HIS A 270 -8.33 7.77 -8.22
CA HIS A 270 -9.40 6.79 -8.14
C HIS A 270 -9.54 6.28 -6.71
N ASN A 271 -10.68 5.63 -6.47
CA ASN A 271 -10.91 4.95 -5.21
C ASN A 271 -10.36 3.52 -5.32
N GLU A 272 -9.86 3.01 -4.22
CA GLU A 272 -9.24 1.69 -4.14
C GLU A 272 -9.47 1.05 -2.77
N LEU A 273 -9.09 -0.22 -2.66
CA LEU A 273 -8.91 -0.87 -1.37
C LEU A 273 -7.43 -0.99 -1.03
N HIS A 274 -6.97 -0.13 -0.11
CA HIS A 274 -5.57 -0.10 0.33
C HIS A 274 -5.48 0.26 1.83
N PRO A 275 -4.85 -0.61 2.65
CA PRO A 275 -4.30 -1.91 2.29
C PRO A 275 -5.40 -2.99 2.30
N VAL A 276 -5.15 -4.08 1.60
CA VAL A 276 -5.86 -5.34 1.82
C VAL A 276 -5.56 -5.87 3.22
N GLN A 277 -6.63 -6.13 3.98
CA GLN A 277 -6.57 -6.70 5.33
C GLN A 277 -6.86 -8.20 5.31
N GLN A 278 -7.73 -8.66 4.41
CA GLN A 278 -8.02 -10.07 4.21
C GLN A 278 -8.31 -10.35 2.74
N ALA A 279 -7.85 -11.48 2.23
CA ALA A 279 -8.21 -11.94 0.91
C ALA A 279 -8.42 -13.46 0.91
N GLN A 280 -9.27 -13.94 0.00
CA GLN A 280 -9.59 -15.36 -0.16
C GLN A 280 -9.96 -15.65 -1.61
N ILE A 281 -9.54 -16.79 -2.15
CA ILE A 281 -10.07 -17.31 -3.43
C ILE A 281 -11.43 -17.96 -3.17
N LEU A 282 -12.44 -17.56 -3.94
CA LEU A 282 -13.81 -18.01 -3.79
C LEU A 282 -14.23 -18.89 -4.96
N GLY A 283 -14.87 -20.01 -4.63
CA GLY A 283 -15.54 -20.86 -5.61
C GLY A 283 -14.63 -21.45 -6.69
N ARG A 284 -15.19 -21.58 -7.89
CA ARG A 284 -14.49 -22.07 -9.08
C ARG A 284 -13.88 -20.89 -9.87
N PRO A 285 -12.86 -21.14 -10.71
CA PRO A 285 -12.39 -20.12 -11.64
C PRO A 285 -13.52 -19.59 -12.53
N TRP A 286 -13.40 -18.34 -12.95
CA TRP A 286 -14.30 -17.68 -13.89
C TRP A 286 -14.50 -18.53 -15.15
N ASP A 287 -15.74 -18.69 -15.60
CA ASP A 287 -16.08 -19.51 -16.78
C ASP A 287 -16.67 -18.68 -17.93
N GLY A 288 -16.56 -17.35 -17.85
CA GLY A 288 -17.04 -16.41 -18.86
C GLY A 288 -18.21 -15.54 -18.41
N ASP A 289 -18.88 -15.88 -17.31
CA ASP A 289 -19.98 -15.10 -16.75
C ASP A 289 -20.02 -15.19 -15.21
N TRP A 290 -20.73 -14.24 -14.59
CA TRP A 290 -20.98 -14.29 -13.16
C TRP A 290 -21.92 -15.45 -12.84
N PRO A 291 -21.65 -16.24 -11.79
CA PRO A 291 -22.53 -17.34 -11.45
C PRO A 291 -23.87 -16.80 -10.92
N ASP A 292 -24.96 -17.52 -11.19
CA ASP A 292 -26.32 -17.12 -10.77
C ASP A 292 -26.46 -16.91 -9.26
N ASP A 293 -25.57 -17.52 -8.45
CA ASP A 293 -25.52 -17.45 -7.00
C ASP A 293 -24.51 -16.41 -6.46
N ILE A 294 -24.00 -15.49 -7.31
CA ILE A 294 -22.98 -14.50 -6.91
C ILE A 294 -23.39 -13.66 -5.69
N ASP A 295 -24.68 -13.33 -5.56
CA ASP A 295 -25.20 -12.60 -4.40
C ASP A 295 -25.08 -13.41 -3.08
N GLU A 296 -25.20 -14.74 -3.14
CA GLU A 296 -24.98 -15.62 -2.00
C GLU A 296 -23.50 -15.74 -1.66
N ILE A 297 -22.63 -15.81 -2.68
CA ILE A 297 -21.17 -15.80 -2.50
C ILE A 297 -20.71 -14.50 -1.83
N VAL A 298 -21.21 -13.35 -2.30
CA VAL A 298 -20.93 -12.04 -1.73
C VAL A 298 -21.36 -11.98 -0.27
N ARG A 299 -22.62 -12.33 0.03
CA ARG A 299 -23.12 -12.34 1.41
C ARG A 299 -22.32 -13.29 2.30
N GLY A 300 -22.05 -14.51 1.82
CA GLY A 300 -21.27 -15.50 2.57
C GLY A 300 -19.87 -15.02 2.92
N TYR A 301 -19.19 -14.32 2.00
CA TYR A 301 -17.89 -13.72 2.27
C TYR A 301 -17.99 -12.58 3.29
N GLN A 302 -18.95 -11.67 3.12
CA GLN A 302 -19.18 -10.53 4.03
C GLN A 302 -19.55 -10.99 5.44
N ASP A 303 -20.50 -11.91 5.57
CA ASP A 303 -20.93 -12.49 6.84
C ASP A 303 -19.80 -13.26 7.51
N GLY A 304 -19.02 -14.02 6.72
CA GLY A 304 -17.84 -14.75 7.21
C GLY A 304 -16.76 -13.81 7.75
N TYR A 305 -16.49 -12.70 7.06
CA TYR A 305 -15.59 -11.65 7.55
C TYR A 305 -16.15 -11.00 8.82
N ALA A 306 -17.40 -10.56 8.83
CA ALA A 306 -18.02 -9.94 10.00
C ALA A 306 -17.97 -10.87 11.22
N GLN A 307 -18.25 -12.17 11.03
CA GLN A 307 -18.16 -13.19 12.07
C GLN A 307 -16.71 -13.39 12.54
N SER A 308 -15.71 -13.33 11.65
CA SER A 308 -14.30 -13.44 12.01
C SER A 308 -13.82 -12.25 12.86
N GLN A 309 -14.43 -11.08 12.66
CA GLN A 309 -14.14 -9.87 13.42
C GLN A 309 -14.82 -9.80 14.78
N ASP A 310 -15.88 -10.60 15.02
CA ASP A 310 -16.62 -10.61 16.28
C ASP A 310 -15.70 -10.88 17.49
N PRO A 311 -15.78 -10.08 18.57
CA PRO A 311 -14.91 -10.24 19.73
C PRO A 311 -14.99 -11.62 20.39
N LEU A 312 -16.15 -12.28 20.39
CA LEU A 312 -16.30 -13.64 20.91
C LEU A 312 -15.64 -14.65 19.98
N THR A 313 -15.76 -14.48 18.66
CA THR A 313 -15.03 -15.30 17.68
C THR A 313 -13.53 -15.16 17.87
N LYS A 314 -12.99 -13.93 17.94
CA LYS A 314 -11.55 -13.69 18.20
C LYS A 314 -11.11 -14.28 19.54
N ALA A 315 -11.88 -14.05 20.60
CA ALA A 315 -11.58 -14.61 21.92
C ALA A 315 -11.59 -16.15 21.90
N GLN A 316 -12.46 -16.77 21.10
CA GLN A 316 -12.47 -18.20 20.94
C GLN A 316 -11.29 -18.71 20.12
N GLN A 317 -11.01 -18.09 18.97
CA GLN A 317 -9.85 -18.42 18.12
C GLN A 317 -8.50 -18.26 18.85
N ALA A 318 -8.44 -17.35 19.85
CA ALA A 318 -7.25 -17.18 20.67
C ALA A 318 -6.98 -18.36 21.62
N ARG A 319 -8.00 -19.17 21.95
CA ARG A 319 -7.87 -20.30 22.88
C ARG A 319 -7.00 -21.41 22.29
N PRO A 320 -6.18 -22.10 23.10
CA PRO A 320 -5.34 -23.20 22.62
C PRO A 320 -6.13 -24.27 21.84
N GLY A 321 -7.33 -24.63 22.30
CA GLY A 321 -8.19 -25.63 21.65
C GLY A 321 -8.83 -25.20 20.33
N SER A 322 -8.70 -23.93 19.92
CA SER A 322 -9.16 -23.41 18.62
C SER A 322 -7.99 -23.03 17.70
N ARG A 323 -6.76 -23.37 18.08
CA ARG A 323 -5.59 -23.23 17.21
C ARG A 323 -5.38 -24.55 16.48
N TRP A 324 -5.98 -24.64 15.30
CA TRP A 324 -5.83 -25.81 14.44
C TRP A 324 -4.52 -25.69 13.65
N SER A 325 -3.75 -26.77 13.60
CA SER A 325 -2.55 -26.89 12.78
C SER A 325 -2.87 -27.31 11.36
N VAL A 326 -3.95 -28.09 11.18
CA VAL A 326 -4.38 -28.63 9.89
C VAL A 326 -5.82 -28.21 9.61
N HIS A 327 -6.77 -28.64 10.45
CA HIS A 327 -8.20 -28.36 10.25
C HIS A 327 -9.00 -28.73 11.52
N PRO A 328 -10.09 -28.02 11.86
CA PRO A 328 -10.93 -28.37 13.02
C PRO A 328 -11.42 -29.82 13.07
N TYR A 329 -11.67 -30.42 11.89
CA TYR A 329 -12.08 -31.83 11.78
C TYR A 329 -10.96 -32.83 12.11
N VAL A 330 -9.69 -32.48 11.86
CA VAL A 330 -8.52 -33.35 12.09
C VAL A 330 -7.98 -33.14 13.49
N ASP A 331 -7.83 -31.89 13.91
CA ASP A 331 -7.21 -31.53 15.19
C ASP A 331 -8.21 -31.60 16.36
N GLY A 332 -9.51 -31.58 16.03
CA GLY A 332 -10.60 -31.45 16.99
C GLY A 332 -10.66 -30.06 17.62
N CYS A 333 -11.79 -29.75 18.26
CA CYS A 333 -11.89 -28.61 19.17
C CYS A 333 -11.70 -29.15 20.58
N ASN A 334 -10.45 -29.22 21.07
CA ASN A 334 -10.20 -29.74 22.40
C ASN A 334 -9.89 -28.63 23.41
N ASP A 335 -10.91 -28.20 24.15
CA ASP A 335 -10.78 -27.20 25.22
C ASP A 335 -9.92 -27.69 26.42
N THR A 336 -9.50 -28.96 26.43
CA THR A 336 -8.69 -29.52 27.53
C THR A 336 -7.18 -29.46 27.31
N VAL A 337 -6.68 -28.89 26.20
CA VAL A 337 -5.23 -28.72 26.01
C VAL A 337 -4.73 -27.69 27.02
N ARG A 338 -4.09 -28.19 28.08
CA ARG A 338 -3.45 -27.32 29.07
C ARG A 338 -2.25 -26.62 28.41
N PRO A 339 -1.98 -25.34 28.74
CA PRO A 339 -0.90 -24.56 28.13
C PRO A 339 0.52 -25.12 28.37
N ASP A 340 0.67 -26.16 29.20
CA ASP A 340 1.94 -26.82 29.54
C ASP A 340 2.22 -28.09 28.73
N GLN A 341 1.30 -28.58 27.89
CA GLN A 341 1.58 -29.73 27.03
C GLN A 341 2.14 -29.29 25.67
N PRO A 342 3.30 -29.82 25.24
CA PRO A 342 3.82 -29.54 23.90
C PRO A 342 2.88 -30.11 22.83
N PRO A 343 2.78 -29.45 21.66
CA PRO A 343 1.97 -29.94 20.56
C PRO A 343 2.49 -31.31 20.09
N HIS A 344 1.57 -32.25 19.89
CA HIS A 344 1.84 -33.56 19.29
C HIS A 344 1.78 -33.47 17.77
#